data_AF-A0A2N2JW56-F1
#
_entry.id   AF-A0A2N2JW56-F1
#
_cell.length_a   1.000
_cell.length_b   1.000
_cell.length_c   1.000
_cell.angle_alpha   90.00
_cell.angle_beta   90.00
_cell.angle_gamma   90.00
#
_symmetry.space_group_name_H-M   'P 1'
#
loop_
_entity.id
_entity.type
_entity.pdbx_description
1 polymer ?
#
loop_
_entity_poly.entity_id
_entity_poly.type
_entity_poly.pdbx_seq_one_letter_code
_entity_poly.pdbx_strand_id
1 'polypeptide(L)'
;EKELEDYFLHRKNTDKWSAATLRIAYSGIKFFFVNVLKRKWHIFTYLKAKRERTLPCILSNEEVFRILDNITTFHNYVFHSTVYACGLRLSEALALQVSDIDGQRKLIHIHRGKGAKDRYVPLPENTYQLLRRYWATHRNPSLIFPALGRGEKERPASTNPMAIDSVQGAFRRAKSAAGITKRRVSVHTLRHCYATHLLEAGVNPRVIQRYMGHANLETTMLYFHLTQKGTEDACKIINNTMRGFHYDDDK
;
A
#
# COMPACT_ATOMS: atom_id res chain seq x y z
N GLU A 1 -4.25 -13.33 -36.14
CA GLU A 1 -5.27 -12.80 -35.20
C GLU A 1 -6.06 -13.92 -34.52
N LYS A 2 -6.65 -14.86 -35.28
CA LYS A 2 -7.41 -16.01 -34.74
C LYS A 2 -6.66 -16.84 -33.69
N GLU A 3 -5.40 -17.20 -33.95
CA GLU A 3 -4.56 -17.92 -32.98
C GLU A 3 -4.40 -17.19 -31.63
N LEU A 4 -4.41 -15.86 -31.66
CA LEU A 4 -4.29 -15.05 -30.46
C LEU A 4 -5.60 -15.04 -29.66
N GLU A 5 -6.73 -15.05 -30.36
CA GLU A 5 -8.04 -15.21 -29.77
C GLU A 5 -8.19 -16.58 -29.11
N ASP A 6 -7.81 -17.63 -29.83
CA ASP A 6 -7.81 -19.01 -29.33
C ASP A 6 -6.86 -19.17 -28.13
N TYR A 7 -5.69 -18.52 -28.16
CA TYR A 7 -4.79 -18.45 -27.02
C TYR A 7 -5.47 -17.85 -25.78
N PHE A 8 -6.07 -16.65 -25.90
CA PHE A 8 -6.74 -16.02 -24.76
C PHE A 8 -7.96 -16.81 -24.27
N LEU A 9 -8.70 -17.45 -25.18
CA LEU A 9 -9.84 -18.29 -24.86
C LEU A 9 -9.39 -19.55 -24.10
N HIS A 10 -8.32 -20.19 -24.55
CA HIS A 10 -7.70 -21.34 -23.88
C HIS A 10 -7.17 -20.95 -22.48
N ARG A 11 -6.43 -19.84 -22.37
CA ARG A 11 -5.92 -19.35 -21.07
C ARG A 11 -7.05 -19.04 -20.08
N LYS A 12 -8.20 -18.57 -20.59
CA LYS A 12 -9.38 -18.27 -19.76
C LYS A 12 -10.13 -19.54 -19.35
N ASN A 13 -10.43 -20.43 -20.29
CA ASN A 13 -11.35 -21.55 -20.08
C ASN A 13 -10.64 -22.80 -19.53
N THR A 14 -9.42 -23.07 -20.00
CA THR A 14 -8.63 -24.25 -19.61
C THR A 14 -7.77 -23.94 -18.40
N ASP A 15 -6.89 -22.93 -18.51
CA ASP A 15 -5.92 -22.61 -17.45
C ASP A 15 -6.52 -21.76 -16.32
N LYS A 16 -7.76 -21.30 -16.49
CA LYS A 16 -8.51 -20.49 -15.52
C LYS A 16 -7.70 -19.27 -15.03
N TRP A 17 -6.98 -18.60 -15.93
CA TRP A 17 -6.23 -17.40 -15.59
C TRP A 17 -7.16 -16.32 -15.04
N SER A 18 -6.69 -15.64 -13.99
CA SER A 18 -7.41 -14.47 -13.45
C SER A 18 -7.53 -13.37 -14.51
N ALA A 19 -8.58 -12.56 -14.44
CA ALA A 19 -8.77 -11.41 -15.33
C ALA A 19 -7.57 -10.44 -15.30
N ALA A 20 -6.90 -10.32 -14.14
CA ALA A 20 -5.69 -9.52 -13.98
C ALA A 20 -4.50 -10.10 -14.76
N THR A 21 -4.30 -11.43 -14.71
CA THR A 21 -3.25 -12.14 -15.45
C THR A 21 -3.45 -11.99 -16.96
N LEU A 22 -4.68 -12.23 -17.44
CA LEU A 22 -5.04 -12.06 -18.85
C LEU A 22 -4.76 -10.65 -19.34
N ARG A 23 -5.03 -9.63 -18.53
CA ARG A 23 -4.76 -8.23 -18.87
C ARG A 23 -3.26 -7.92 -18.99
N ILE A 24 -2.42 -8.51 -18.13
CA ILE A 24 -0.96 -8.34 -18.21
C ILE A 24 -0.45 -8.97 -19.52
N ALA A 25 -0.86 -10.21 -19.79
CA ALA A 25 -0.50 -10.90 -21.03
C ALA A 25 -0.98 -10.13 -22.28
N TYR A 26 -2.24 -9.68 -22.28
CA TYR A 26 -2.79 -8.81 -23.32
C TYR A 26 -1.96 -7.55 -23.53
N SER A 27 -1.55 -6.88 -22.46
CA SER A 27 -0.78 -5.63 -22.57
C SER A 27 0.60 -5.87 -23.21
N GLY A 28 1.29 -6.96 -22.82
CA GLY A 28 2.58 -7.33 -23.40
C GLY A 28 2.47 -7.74 -24.87
N ILE A 29 1.50 -8.60 -25.18
CA ILE A 29 1.23 -9.07 -26.55
C ILE A 29 0.83 -7.90 -27.45
N LYS A 30 -0.06 -7.02 -26.98
CA LYS A 30 -0.45 -5.81 -27.71
C LYS A 30 0.76 -4.92 -27.99
N PHE A 31 1.61 -4.69 -26.99
CA PHE A 31 2.83 -3.91 -27.16
C PHE A 31 3.76 -4.53 -28.20
N PHE A 32 3.98 -5.85 -28.16
CA PHE A 32 4.82 -6.53 -29.15
C PHE A 32 4.29 -6.36 -30.58
N PHE A 33 3.01 -6.68 -30.82
CA PHE A 33 2.46 -6.62 -32.17
C PHE A 33 2.30 -5.18 -32.68
N VAL A 34 1.81 -4.26 -31.83
CA VAL A 34 1.51 -2.89 -32.25
C VAL A 34 2.76 -2.00 -32.25
N ASN A 35 3.61 -2.07 -31.22
CA ASN A 35 4.72 -1.14 -31.04
C ASN A 35 6.04 -1.65 -31.61
N VAL A 36 6.33 -2.96 -31.50
CA VAL A 36 7.58 -3.57 -31.99
C VAL A 36 7.43 -3.97 -33.44
N LEU A 37 6.45 -4.79 -33.77
CA LEU A 37 6.23 -5.29 -35.15
C LEU A 37 5.47 -4.29 -36.05
N LYS A 38 4.99 -3.17 -35.50
CA LYS A 38 4.21 -2.13 -36.20
C LYS A 38 2.97 -2.68 -36.93
N ARG A 39 2.38 -3.77 -36.43
CA ARG A 39 1.18 -4.39 -37.01
C ARG A 39 -0.07 -3.86 -36.32
N LYS A 40 -1.00 -3.31 -37.11
CA LYS A 40 -2.31 -2.88 -36.62
C LYS A 40 -3.28 -4.06 -36.75
N TRP A 41 -3.59 -4.71 -35.64
CA TRP A 41 -4.54 -5.83 -35.57
C TRP A 41 -5.85 -5.41 -34.93
N HIS A 42 -6.98 -5.84 -35.51
CA HIS A 42 -8.31 -5.47 -35.04
C HIS A 42 -8.70 -6.16 -33.73
N ILE A 43 -8.12 -7.33 -33.43
CA ILE A 43 -8.31 -8.04 -32.16
C ILE A 43 -8.10 -7.16 -30.92
N PHE A 44 -7.16 -6.22 -30.95
CA PHE A 44 -6.87 -5.34 -29.83
C PHE A 44 -7.93 -4.25 -29.60
N THR A 45 -8.87 -4.06 -30.52
CA THR A 45 -9.96 -3.09 -30.40
C THR A 45 -11.13 -3.64 -29.57
N TYR A 46 -11.47 -4.92 -29.77
CA TYR A 46 -12.62 -5.55 -29.11
C TYR A 46 -12.24 -6.43 -27.91
N LEU A 47 -11.04 -7.02 -27.89
CA LEU A 47 -10.62 -7.88 -26.79
C LEU A 47 -10.28 -7.03 -25.55
N LYS A 48 -11.27 -6.87 -24.66
CA LYS A 48 -11.14 -6.17 -23.37
C LYS A 48 -11.29 -7.16 -22.22
N ALA A 49 -10.21 -7.40 -21.47
CA ALA A 49 -10.31 -8.08 -20.19
C ALA A 49 -11.08 -7.19 -19.20
N LYS A 50 -12.24 -7.65 -18.70
CA LYS A 50 -13.00 -6.93 -17.67
C LYS A 50 -12.11 -6.71 -16.44
N ARG A 51 -12.11 -5.49 -15.89
CA ARG A 51 -11.46 -5.21 -14.61
C ARG A 51 -12.36 -5.73 -13.50
N GLU A 52 -11.99 -6.87 -12.92
CA GLU A 52 -12.56 -7.27 -11.64
C GLU A 52 -12.00 -6.36 -10.54
N ARG A 53 -12.85 -5.52 -9.95
CA ARG A 53 -12.52 -4.76 -8.74
C ARG A 53 -12.73 -5.69 -7.55
N THR A 54 -11.66 -6.24 -6.98
CA THR A 54 -11.73 -6.96 -5.71
C THR A 54 -11.49 -5.98 -4.57
N LEU A 55 -12.33 -6.01 -3.54
CA LEU A 55 -12.12 -5.18 -2.35
C LEU A 55 -10.84 -5.64 -1.64
N PRO A 56 -9.96 -4.72 -1.24
CA PRO A 56 -8.77 -5.07 -0.48
C PRO A 56 -9.19 -5.68 0.87
N CYS A 57 -8.49 -6.73 1.28
CA CYS A 57 -8.65 -7.28 2.62
C CYS A 57 -8.11 -6.25 3.63
N ILE A 58 -8.93 -5.81 4.58
CA ILE A 58 -8.54 -4.92 5.68
C ILE A 58 -8.46 -5.72 6.98
N LEU A 59 -7.39 -5.48 7.72
CA LEU A 59 -7.18 -5.99 9.08
C LEU A 59 -7.62 -4.93 10.08
N SER A 60 -8.19 -5.31 11.22
CA SER A 60 -8.43 -4.40 12.33
C SER A 60 -7.12 -3.93 12.96
N ASN A 61 -7.15 -2.85 13.74
CA ASN A 61 -6.00 -2.38 14.51
C ASN A 61 -5.39 -3.50 15.38
N GLU A 62 -6.22 -4.24 16.09
CA GLU A 62 -5.79 -5.36 16.94
C GLU A 62 -5.13 -6.48 16.14
N GLU A 63 -5.65 -6.84 14.97
CA GLU A 63 -5.03 -7.82 14.09
C GLU A 63 -3.66 -7.34 13.58
N VAL A 64 -3.54 -6.06 13.22
CA VAL A 64 -2.25 -5.49 12.81
C VAL A 64 -1.24 -5.58 13.94
N PHE A 65 -1.60 -5.14 15.15
CA PHE A 65 -0.70 -5.19 16.31
C PHE A 65 -0.29 -6.62 16.66
N ARG A 66 -1.25 -7.57 16.68
CA ARG A 66 -0.92 -8.99 16.86
C ARG A 66 0.09 -9.52 15.84
N ILE A 67 -0.03 -9.14 14.57
CA ILE A 67 0.96 -9.51 13.55
C ILE A 67 2.32 -8.87 13.88
N LEU A 68 2.37 -7.59 14.20
CA LEU A 68 3.62 -6.88 14.51
C LEU A 68 4.32 -7.46 15.74
N ASP A 69 3.57 -7.80 16.78
CA ASP A 69 4.09 -8.39 18.02
C ASP A 69 4.69 -9.78 17.81
N ASN A 70 4.24 -10.51 16.78
CA ASN A 70 4.80 -11.81 16.39
C ASN A 70 6.03 -11.69 15.47
N ILE A 71 6.52 -10.49 15.17
CA ILE A 71 7.77 -10.30 14.41
C ILE A 71 8.94 -10.39 15.38
N THR A 72 9.60 -11.56 15.40
CA THR A 72 10.67 -11.88 16.35
C THR A 72 11.98 -11.11 16.16
N THR A 73 12.23 -10.57 14.97
CA THR A 73 13.50 -9.93 14.62
C THR A 73 13.35 -8.41 14.64
N PHE A 74 14.20 -7.73 15.42
CA PHE A 74 14.07 -6.29 15.66
C PHE A 74 14.08 -5.44 14.37
N HIS A 75 14.95 -5.75 13.41
CA HIS A 75 15.01 -5.05 12.11
C HIS A 75 13.71 -5.19 11.31
N ASN A 76 13.13 -6.39 11.26
CA ASN A 76 11.86 -6.62 10.57
C ASN A 76 10.70 -5.95 11.34
N TYR A 77 10.73 -5.97 12.66
CA TYR A 77 9.71 -5.30 13.48
C TYR A 77 9.68 -3.80 13.19
N VAL A 78 10.86 -3.15 13.18
CA VAL A 78 11.00 -1.73 12.86
C VAL A 78 10.51 -1.44 11.44
N PHE A 79 10.89 -2.27 10.47
CA PHE A 79 10.47 -2.13 9.08
C PHE A 79 8.94 -2.15 8.93
N HIS A 80 8.28 -3.20 9.45
CA HIS A 80 6.83 -3.35 9.30
C HIS A 80 6.05 -2.30 10.10
N SER A 81 6.53 -1.93 11.28
CA SER A 81 5.96 -0.84 12.08
C SER A 81 6.02 0.49 11.33
N THR A 82 7.14 0.78 10.66
CA THR A 82 7.31 1.99 9.85
C THR A 82 6.39 1.99 8.62
N VAL A 83 6.32 0.85 7.91
CA VAL A 83 5.40 0.69 6.76
C VAL A 83 3.95 0.95 7.16
N TYR A 84 3.52 0.41 8.30
CA TYR A 84 2.17 0.63 8.81
C TYR A 84 1.95 2.06 9.28
N ALA A 85 2.81 2.59 10.16
CA ALA A 85 2.64 3.91 10.78
C ALA A 85 2.73 5.08 9.78
N CYS A 86 3.51 4.92 8.71
CA CYS A 86 3.71 5.95 7.67
C CYS A 86 3.02 5.59 6.35
N GLY A 87 2.30 4.46 6.28
CA GLY A 87 1.60 4.03 5.06
C GLY A 87 2.51 3.87 3.83
N LEU A 88 3.78 3.52 3.99
CA LEU A 88 4.76 3.48 2.89
C LEU A 88 4.53 2.29 1.95
N ARG A 89 4.94 2.40 0.68
CA ARG A 89 5.06 1.22 -0.18
C ARG A 89 6.28 0.42 0.28
N LEU A 90 6.27 -0.90 0.06
CA LEU A 90 7.39 -1.78 0.41
C LEU A 90 8.72 -1.27 -0.20
N SER A 91 8.72 -0.91 -1.48
CA SER A 91 9.91 -0.39 -2.16
C SER A 91 10.35 0.98 -1.64
N GLU A 92 9.41 1.84 -1.26
CA GLU A 92 9.72 3.16 -0.68
C GLU A 92 10.34 3.01 0.71
N ALA A 93 9.80 2.12 1.55
CA ALA A 93 10.35 1.85 2.86
C ALA A 93 11.76 1.24 2.78
N LEU A 94 11.99 0.30 1.84
CA LEU A 94 13.32 -0.29 1.65
C LEU A 94 14.36 0.71 1.13
N ALA A 95 13.94 1.65 0.28
CA ALA A 95 14.82 2.68 -0.28
C ALA A 95 14.99 3.92 0.62
N LEU A 96 14.39 3.91 1.82
CA LEU A 96 14.39 5.06 2.72
C LEU A 96 15.80 5.38 3.22
N GLN A 97 16.20 6.64 3.06
CA GLN A 97 17.50 7.15 3.48
C GLN A 97 17.45 7.95 4.78
N VAL A 98 18.61 8.10 5.42
CA VAL A 98 18.78 8.92 6.63
C VAL A 98 18.48 10.39 6.34
N SER A 99 18.89 10.88 5.16
CA SER A 99 18.60 12.24 4.69
C SER A 99 17.12 12.52 4.48
N ASP A 100 16.30 11.48 4.30
CA ASP A 100 14.87 11.62 4.06
C ASP A 100 14.09 11.91 5.35
N ILE A 101 14.71 11.72 6.52
CA ILE A 101 14.06 11.89 7.82
C ILE A 101 14.33 13.29 8.37
N ASP A 102 13.30 14.12 8.40
CA ASP A 102 13.31 15.38 9.15
C ASP A 102 12.82 15.12 10.58
N GLY A 103 13.79 14.97 11.49
CA GLY A 103 13.52 14.73 12.90
C GLY A 103 12.94 15.92 13.66
N GLN A 104 13.09 17.15 13.15
CA GLN A 104 12.57 18.36 13.79
C GLN A 104 11.11 18.58 13.41
N ARG A 105 10.79 18.47 12.13
CA ARG A 105 9.41 18.62 11.61
C ARG A 105 8.60 17.34 11.71
N LYS A 106 9.24 16.21 12.05
CA LYS A 106 8.62 14.88 12.13
C LYS A 106 7.98 14.50 10.80
N LEU A 107 8.77 14.60 9.73
CA LEU A 107 8.35 14.28 8.37
C LEU A 107 9.35 13.32 7.72
N ILE A 108 8.85 12.46 6.85
CA ILE A 108 9.66 11.69 5.91
C ILE A 108 9.43 12.25 4.50
N HIS A 109 10.53 12.53 3.80
CA HIS A 109 10.52 12.87 2.39
C HIS A 109 10.63 11.61 1.52
N ILE A 110 9.59 11.29 0.76
CA ILE A 110 9.60 10.12 -0.13
C ILE A 110 9.91 10.58 -1.55
N HIS A 111 11.09 10.21 -2.01
CA HIS A 111 11.52 10.43 -3.39
C HIS A 111 10.89 9.44 -4.37
N ARG A 112 10.57 9.91 -5.59
CA ARG A 112 10.18 9.06 -6.74
C ARG A 112 9.00 8.11 -6.44
N GLY A 113 7.95 8.62 -5.78
CA GLY A 113 6.69 7.89 -5.61
C GLY A 113 6.05 7.49 -6.96
N LYS A 114 5.03 6.62 -6.95
CA LYS A 114 4.30 6.20 -8.17
C LYS A 114 3.90 7.42 -9.01
N GLY A 115 4.44 7.55 -10.22
CA GLY A 115 4.26 8.71 -11.10
C GLY A 115 5.34 9.79 -10.99
N ALA A 116 6.49 9.48 -10.40
CA ALA A 116 7.65 10.37 -10.22
C ALA A 116 7.36 11.64 -9.41
N LYS A 117 6.45 11.55 -8.43
CA LYS A 117 6.12 12.68 -7.54
C LYS A 117 6.68 12.44 -6.15
N ASP A 118 7.44 13.42 -5.68
CA ASP A 118 7.93 13.49 -4.32
C ASP A 118 6.80 13.91 -3.38
N ARG A 119 6.85 13.44 -2.13
CA ARG A 119 5.84 13.78 -1.12
C ARG A 119 6.40 13.72 0.29
N TYR A 120 5.77 14.46 1.19
CA TYR A 120 6.01 14.35 2.63
C TYR A 120 4.95 13.50 3.31
N VAL A 121 5.41 12.67 4.24
CA VAL A 121 4.59 11.79 5.08
C VAL A 121 4.86 12.12 6.55
N PRO A 122 3.83 12.29 7.39
CA PRO A 122 4.02 12.47 8.82
C PRO A 122 4.72 11.27 9.46
N LEU A 123 5.66 11.55 10.35
CA LEU A 123 6.39 10.55 11.11
C LEU A 123 5.99 10.63 12.59
N PRO A 124 5.18 9.69 13.10
CA PRO A 124 4.82 9.65 14.51
C PRO A 124 6.05 9.55 15.43
N GLU A 125 5.99 10.18 16.61
CA GLU A 125 7.13 10.25 17.53
C GLU A 125 7.66 8.87 17.93
N ASN A 126 6.76 7.94 18.27
CA ASN A 126 7.13 6.58 18.64
C ASN A 126 7.87 5.85 17.50
N THR A 127 7.44 6.07 16.26
CA THR A 127 8.09 5.51 15.07
C THR A 127 9.45 6.16 14.83
N TYR A 128 9.58 7.47 15.03
CA TYR A 128 10.86 8.16 14.95
C TYR A 128 11.87 7.63 15.98
N GLN A 129 11.45 7.46 17.24
CA GLN A 129 12.31 6.91 18.28
C GLN A 129 12.71 5.46 17.99
N LEU A 130 11.78 4.66 17.47
CA LEU A 130 12.04 3.30 17.03
C LEU A 130 13.08 3.25 15.89
N LEU A 131 12.95 4.13 14.90
CA LEU A 131 13.92 4.28 13.80
C LEU A 131 15.30 4.72 14.30
N ARG A 132 15.36 5.66 15.27
CA ARG A 132 16.64 6.07 15.88
C ARG A 132 17.31 4.91 16.62
N ARG A 133 16.54 4.15 17.41
CA ARG A 133 17.05 2.98 18.13
C ARG A 133 17.59 1.94 17.15
N TYR A 134 16.88 1.71 16.06
CA TYR A 134 17.32 0.80 15.02
C TYR A 134 18.59 1.29 14.31
N TRP A 135 18.61 2.56 13.88
CA TRP A 135 19.76 3.17 13.23
C TRP A 135 21.01 3.11 14.10
N ALA A 136 20.89 3.31 15.42
CA ALA A 136 22.01 3.19 16.35
C ALA A 136 22.69 1.81 16.35
N THR A 137 21.99 0.73 15.93
CA THR A 137 22.55 -0.63 15.87
C THR A 137 23.49 -0.88 14.70
N HIS A 138 23.38 -0.10 13.62
CA HIS A 138 24.16 -0.32 12.39
C HIS A 138 24.87 0.94 11.89
N ARG A 139 24.39 2.13 12.27
CA ARG A 139 24.95 3.46 11.95
C ARG A 139 25.29 3.63 10.47
N ASN A 140 24.43 3.09 9.60
CA ASN A 140 24.63 3.21 8.16
C ASN A 140 24.45 4.67 7.75
N PRO A 141 25.36 5.25 6.94
CA PRO A 141 25.34 6.69 6.65
C PRO A 141 24.22 7.09 5.68
N SER A 142 23.74 6.17 4.85
CA SER A 142 22.76 6.47 3.81
C SER A 142 21.43 5.78 4.06
N LEU A 143 21.40 4.47 4.27
CA LEU A 143 20.16 3.70 4.35
C LEU A 143 19.65 3.53 5.79
N ILE A 144 18.34 3.67 5.95
CA ILE A 144 17.65 3.32 7.20
C ILE A 144 17.51 1.80 7.35
N PHE A 145 17.26 1.08 6.24
CA PHE A 145 17.09 -0.37 6.23
C PHE A 145 18.15 -1.06 5.35
N PRO A 146 19.43 -1.06 5.76
CA PRO A 146 20.49 -1.72 4.99
C PRO A 146 20.36 -3.24 5.05
N ALA A 147 20.87 -3.93 4.03
CA ALA A 147 21.01 -5.37 4.05
C ALA A 147 21.92 -5.79 5.20
N LEU A 148 21.47 -6.79 5.96
CA LEU A 148 22.26 -7.39 7.01
C LEU A 148 23.36 -8.22 6.33
N GLY A 149 24.57 -7.66 6.25
CA GLY A 149 25.75 -8.36 5.74
C GLY A 149 26.02 -9.66 6.51
N ARG A 150 26.91 -10.51 5.98
CA ARG A 150 27.30 -11.75 6.66
C ARG A 150 28.34 -11.42 7.74
N GLY A 151 27.88 -10.81 8.83
CA GLY A 151 28.71 -10.45 10.00
C GLY A 151 28.54 -9.00 10.46
N GLU A 152 28.98 -8.70 11.68
CA GLU A 152 28.84 -7.38 12.30
C GLU A 152 29.65 -6.27 11.60
N LYS A 153 30.75 -6.64 10.93
CA LYS A 153 31.66 -5.69 10.26
C LYS A 153 31.11 -5.08 8.96
N GLU A 154 30.12 -5.71 8.31
CA GLU A 154 29.60 -5.25 7.02
C GLU A 154 28.32 -4.38 7.14
N ARG A 155 27.73 -4.27 8.34
CA ARG A 155 26.47 -3.54 8.56
C ARG A 155 26.55 -2.02 8.24
N PRO A 156 27.65 -1.31 8.56
CA PRO A 156 27.75 0.13 8.25
C PRO A 156 28.05 0.41 6.76
N ALA A 157 28.64 -0.56 6.05
CA ALA A 157 29.13 -0.41 4.67
C ALA A 157 28.17 -0.93 3.60
N SER A 158 27.07 -1.58 3.99
CA SER A 158 26.09 -2.11 3.06
C SER A 158 25.37 -1.00 2.29
N THR A 159 25.54 -0.99 0.97
CA THR A 159 24.86 -0.08 0.04
C THR A 159 23.53 -0.63 -0.47
N ASN A 160 23.25 -1.91 -0.18
CA ASN A 160 22.03 -2.57 -0.62
C ASN A 160 20.97 -2.49 0.48
N PRO A 161 19.69 -2.30 0.14
CA PRO A 161 18.60 -2.37 1.12
C PRO A 161 18.34 -3.82 1.56
N MET A 162 17.61 -3.97 2.66
CA MET A 162 17.12 -5.28 3.12
C MET A 162 16.43 -6.05 1.98
N ALA A 163 16.66 -7.36 1.91
CA ALA A 163 16.07 -8.20 0.88
C ALA A 163 14.53 -8.24 1.00
N ILE A 164 13.84 -8.05 -0.13
CA ILE A 164 12.37 -8.10 -0.23
C ILE A 164 11.83 -9.43 0.32
N ASP A 165 12.47 -10.54 -0.02
CA ASP A 165 12.06 -11.87 0.41
C ASP A 165 12.20 -12.06 1.93
N SER A 166 13.18 -11.38 2.55
CA SER A 166 13.36 -11.41 4.01
C SER A 166 12.19 -10.73 4.72
N VAL A 167 11.83 -9.50 4.30
CA VAL A 167 10.72 -8.77 4.91
C VAL A 167 9.38 -9.46 4.65
N GLN A 168 9.15 -9.94 3.42
CA GLN A 168 7.92 -10.67 3.08
C GLN A 168 7.84 -12.03 3.78
N GLY A 169 8.97 -12.72 3.94
CA GLY A 169 9.06 -13.98 4.68
C GLY A 169 8.78 -13.78 6.17
N ALA A 170 9.36 -12.75 6.78
CA ALA A 170 9.10 -12.38 8.17
C ALA A 170 7.62 -12.06 8.40
N PHE A 171 7.00 -11.27 7.53
CA PHE A 171 5.58 -10.96 7.61
C PHE A 171 4.69 -12.22 7.52
N ARG A 172 5.00 -13.13 6.58
CA ARG A 172 4.25 -14.39 6.43
C ARG A 172 4.31 -15.26 7.68
N ARG A 173 5.50 -15.39 8.29
CA ARG A 173 5.69 -16.15 9.54
C ARG A 173 4.91 -15.49 10.69
N ALA A 174 5.05 -14.18 10.85
CA ALA A 174 4.37 -13.43 11.91
C ALA A 174 2.84 -13.50 11.77
N LYS A 175 2.31 -13.38 10.55
CA LYS A 175 0.89 -13.57 10.26
C LYS A 175 0.38 -14.96 10.70
N SER A 176 1.15 -16.00 10.37
CA SER A 176 0.79 -17.38 10.74
C SER A 176 0.82 -17.57 12.26
N ALA A 177 1.84 -17.05 12.93
CA ALA A 177 1.99 -17.13 14.38
C ALA A 177 0.88 -16.33 15.12
N ALA A 178 0.45 -15.19 14.56
CA ALA A 178 -0.65 -14.40 15.07
C ALA A 178 -2.05 -15.03 14.86
N GLY A 179 -2.14 -16.20 14.23
CA GLY A 179 -3.40 -16.90 13.99
C GLY A 179 -4.32 -16.24 12.95
N ILE A 180 -3.79 -15.37 12.08
CA ILE A 180 -4.60 -14.62 11.12
C ILE A 180 -4.89 -15.48 9.88
N THR A 181 -6.13 -15.96 9.76
CA THR A 181 -6.59 -16.84 8.67
C THR A 181 -7.04 -16.09 7.40
N LYS A 182 -7.18 -14.76 7.47
CA LYS A 182 -7.63 -13.92 6.35
C LYS A 182 -6.76 -14.13 5.10
N ARG A 183 -7.41 -14.34 3.96
CA ARG A 183 -6.75 -14.51 2.66
C ARG A 183 -6.21 -13.17 2.15
N ARG A 184 -5.19 -13.22 1.26
CA ARG A 184 -4.60 -12.06 0.57
C ARG A 184 -4.02 -10.98 1.50
N VAL A 185 -3.56 -11.37 2.68
CA VAL A 185 -2.85 -10.49 3.62
C VAL A 185 -1.35 -10.51 3.33
N SER A 186 -0.77 -9.36 3.03
CA SER A 186 0.65 -9.16 2.70
C SER A 186 1.15 -7.84 3.29
N VAL A 187 2.44 -7.52 3.13
CA VAL A 187 2.99 -6.20 3.54
C VAL A 187 2.21 -5.04 2.90
N HIS A 188 1.70 -5.20 1.67
CA HIS A 188 0.88 -4.17 1.04
C HIS A 188 -0.48 -3.96 1.75
N THR A 189 -0.99 -4.99 2.42
CA THR A 189 -2.20 -4.89 3.24
C THR A 189 -2.02 -3.92 4.39
N LEU A 190 -0.84 -3.84 5.02
CA LEU A 190 -0.57 -2.85 6.08
C LEU A 190 -0.82 -1.41 5.61
N ARG A 191 -0.43 -1.11 4.37
CA ARG A 191 -0.67 0.20 3.76
C ARG A 191 -2.15 0.45 3.49
N HIS A 192 -2.90 -0.57 3.10
CA HIS A 192 -4.36 -0.45 2.97
C HIS A 192 -5.00 -0.21 4.34
N CYS A 193 -4.60 -0.95 5.37
CA CYS A 193 -5.06 -0.75 6.74
C CYS A 193 -4.76 0.66 7.24
N TYR A 194 -3.55 1.19 7.02
CA TYR A 194 -3.21 2.58 7.37
C TYR A 194 -4.21 3.58 6.79
N ALA A 195 -4.52 3.46 5.50
CA ALA A 195 -5.47 4.36 4.83
C ALA A 195 -6.87 4.25 5.42
N THR A 196 -7.36 3.03 5.59
CA THR A 196 -8.70 2.77 6.15
C THR A 196 -8.79 3.23 7.60
N HIS A 197 -7.81 2.93 8.45
CA HIS A 197 -7.81 3.30 9.86
C HIS A 197 -7.75 4.82 10.06
N LEU A 198 -6.95 5.53 9.26
CA LEU A 198 -6.96 7.00 9.31
C LEU A 198 -8.31 7.57 8.87
N LEU A 199 -8.94 6.97 7.86
CA LEU A 199 -10.26 7.38 7.41
C LEU A 199 -11.34 7.13 8.49
N GLU A 200 -11.31 5.97 9.14
CA GLU A 200 -12.18 5.62 10.28
C GLU A 200 -11.92 6.49 11.52
N ALA A 201 -10.71 7.03 11.66
CA ALA A 201 -10.35 8.02 12.66
C ALA A 201 -10.81 9.45 12.30
N GLY A 202 -11.41 9.66 11.13
CA GLY A 202 -11.93 10.95 10.68
C GLY A 202 -10.90 11.84 9.97
N VAL A 203 -9.73 11.31 9.59
CA VAL A 203 -8.74 12.09 8.85
C VAL A 203 -9.24 12.38 7.44
N ASN A 204 -9.10 13.62 7.01
CA ASN A 204 -9.57 14.07 5.71
C ASN A 204 -8.99 13.20 4.56
N PRO A 205 -9.84 12.62 3.69
CA PRO A 205 -9.39 11.76 2.59
C PRO A 205 -8.36 12.40 1.65
N ARG A 206 -8.43 13.72 1.43
CA ARG A 206 -7.45 14.45 0.61
C ARG A 206 -6.06 14.46 1.24
N VAL A 207 -6.00 14.52 2.56
CA VAL A 207 -4.75 14.46 3.33
C VAL A 207 -4.16 13.04 3.24
N ILE A 208 -4.99 12.01 3.44
CA ILE A 208 -4.59 10.60 3.28
C ILE A 208 -4.08 10.34 1.86
N GLN A 209 -4.77 10.85 0.84
CA GLN A 209 -4.35 10.75 -0.57
C GLN A 209 -2.95 11.34 -0.79
N ARG A 210 -2.67 12.51 -0.19
CA ARG A 210 -1.36 13.17 -0.27
C ARG A 210 -0.27 12.31 0.37
N TYR A 211 -0.51 11.76 1.56
CA TYR A 211 0.45 10.89 2.26
C TYR A 211 0.72 9.59 1.50
N MET A 212 -0.30 9.03 0.85
CA MET A 212 -0.15 7.83 0.04
C MET A 212 0.48 8.11 -1.34
N GLY A 213 0.41 9.33 -1.87
CA GLY A 213 0.87 9.62 -3.22
C GLY A 213 0.06 8.83 -4.26
N HIS A 214 -1.26 8.89 -4.16
CA HIS A 214 -2.18 8.34 -5.16
C HIS A 214 -2.50 9.41 -6.21
N ALA A 215 -2.14 9.13 -7.47
CA ALA A 215 -2.44 10.03 -8.59
C ALA A 215 -3.95 10.22 -8.82
N ASN A 216 -4.77 9.20 -8.52
CA ASN A 216 -6.21 9.22 -8.74
C ASN A 216 -6.99 9.03 -7.43
N LEU A 217 -7.96 9.91 -7.20
CA LEU A 217 -8.85 9.88 -6.04
C LEU A 217 -9.70 8.60 -5.97
N GLU A 218 -9.99 7.94 -7.11
CA GLU A 218 -10.72 6.65 -7.17
C GLU A 218 -10.13 5.57 -6.24
N THR A 219 -8.80 5.52 -6.10
CA THR A 219 -8.16 4.53 -5.23
C THR A 219 -8.34 4.84 -3.74
N THR A 220 -8.54 6.11 -3.39
CA THR A 220 -8.84 6.54 -2.03
C THR A 220 -10.35 6.45 -1.74
N MET A 221 -11.19 6.74 -2.74
CA MET A 221 -12.66 6.58 -2.67
C MET A 221 -13.09 5.12 -2.48
N LEU A 222 -12.30 4.15 -2.94
CA LEU A 222 -12.53 2.73 -2.64
C LEU A 222 -12.58 2.46 -1.14
N TYR A 223 -11.80 3.20 -0.32
CA TYR A 223 -11.84 3.05 1.14
C TYR A 223 -13.04 3.74 1.78
N PHE A 224 -13.64 4.75 1.13
CA PHE A 224 -14.83 5.44 1.65
C PHE A 224 -16.04 4.51 1.78
N HIS A 225 -16.20 3.59 0.82
CA HIS A 225 -17.25 2.57 0.89
C HIS A 225 -17.03 1.54 2.02
N LEU A 226 -15.84 1.48 2.62
CA LEU A 226 -15.52 0.55 3.70
C LEU A 226 -15.76 1.16 5.10
N THR A 227 -16.00 2.47 5.20
CA THR A 227 -16.13 3.17 6.50
C THR A 227 -17.57 3.59 6.78
N GLN A 228 -18.14 3.17 7.92
CA GLN A 228 -19.51 3.51 8.35
C GLN A 228 -19.65 4.91 8.97
N LYS A 229 -18.55 5.54 9.41
CA LYS A 229 -18.57 6.81 10.15
C LYS A 229 -18.97 8.04 9.32
N GLY A 230 -18.81 8.01 8.00
CA GLY A 230 -19.22 9.14 7.15
C GLY A 230 -20.74 9.37 7.14
N THR A 231 -21.53 8.30 7.26
CA THR A 231 -22.99 8.35 7.24
C THR A 231 -23.58 8.76 8.60
N GLU A 232 -22.99 8.33 9.71
CA GLU A 232 -23.47 8.70 11.06
C GLU A 232 -23.20 10.17 11.38
N ASP A 233 -22.04 10.69 10.98
CA ASP A 233 -21.72 12.12 11.12
C ASP A 233 -22.54 12.96 10.13
N ALA A 234 -22.78 12.48 8.91
CA ALA A 234 -23.63 13.20 7.96
C ALA A 234 -25.05 13.40 8.50
N CYS A 235 -25.71 12.38 9.05
CA CYS A 235 -27.05 12.54 9.63
C CYS A 235 -27.05 13.51 10.82
N LYS A 236 -26.04 13.48 11.70
CA LYS A 236 -25.92 14.43 12.82
C LYS A 236 -25.62 15.86 12.35
N ILE A 237 -24.73 16.03 11.37
CA ILE A 237 -24.38 17.33 10.79
C ILE A 237 -25.56 17.89 10.01
N ILE A 238 -26.25 17.07 9.20
CA ILE A 238 -27.48 17.44 8.49
C ILE A 238 -28.53 17.84 9.51
N ASN A 239 -28.81 17.03 10.53
CA ASN A 239 -29.80 17.40 11.56
C ASN A 239 -29.45 18.70 12.29
N ASN A 240 -28.17 18.92 12.63
CA ASN A 240 -27.74 20.17 13.26
C ASN A 240 -27.79 21.38 12.31
N THR A 241 -27.57 21.17 11.01
CA THR A 241 -27.63 22.22 9.98
C THR A 241 -29.08 22.52 9.57
N MET A 242 -29.95 21.51 9.58
CA MET A 242 -31.38 21.58 9.24
C MET A 242 -32.27 21.95 10.44
N ARG A 243 -31.70 22.32 11.60
CA ARG A 243 -32.45 22.78 12.79
C ARG A 243 -33.36 23.99 12.56
N GLY A 244 -33.24 24.68 11.42
CA GLY A 244 -34.06 25.83 11.05
C GLY A 244 -35.28 25.52 10.17
N PHE A 245 -35.58 24.25 9.86
CA PHE A 245 -36.83 23.89 9.20
C PHE A 245 -37.97 23.85 10.23
N HIS A 246 -38.63 24.98 10.43
CA HIS A 246 -39.97 25.01 11.02
C HIS A 246 -40.98 24.89 9.88
N TYR A 247 -41.62 23.73 9.78
CA TYR A 247 -42.89 23.61 9.06
C TYR A 247 -43.96 23.92 10.10
N ASP A 248 -44.52 25.12 10.06
CA ASP A 248 -45.68 25.48 10.87
C ASP A 248 -46.89 24.71 10.32
N ASP A 249 -47.41 23.76 11.11
CA ASP A 249 -48.64 23.02 10.82
C ASP A 249 -49.92 23.83 11.11
N ASP A 250 -49.80 25.13 11.43
CA ASP A 250 -50.94 26.02 11.64
C ASP A 250 -51.16 26.96 10.43
N LYS A 251 -51.69 26.40 9.33
CA LYS A 251 -52.48 27.11 8.31
C LYS A 251 -53.53 26.22 7.66
#